data_AF-A0A8C9WGQ5-F1
#
_entry.id   AF-A0A8C9WGQ5-F1
#
_cell.length_a   1.000
_cell.length_b   1.000
_cell.length_c   1.000
_cell.angle_alpha   90.00
_cell.angle_beta   90.00
_cell.angle_gamma   90.00
#
_symmetry.space_group_name_H-M   'P 1'
#
loop_
_entity.id
_entity.type
_entity.pdbx_description
1 polymer ?
#
loop_
_entity_poly.entity_id
_entity_poly.type
_entity_poly.pdbx_seq_one_letter_code
_entity_poly.pdbx_strand_id
1 'polypeptide(L)'
;MPFGNTHNKMKMNYSAEQEFPDLSKHNNHMAKVLTLDMYERLRDKETSSGFTLDDVIQTGVDNPGHPFIMTVGCVAGDEETYDVFKELLDPVIEDRHGGYKPTDKHKTDLNPENLQSLCG
;
A
#
# COMPACT_ATOMS: atom_id res chain seq x y z
N MET A 1 2.75 -12.82 -13.88
CA MET A 1 3.72 -13.83 -13.35
C MET A 1 3.10 -15.23 -13.47
N PRO A 2 3.85 -16.34 -13.54
CA PRO A 2 3.31 -17.66 -13.92
C PRO A 2 2.67 -18.46 -12.77
N PHE A 3 2.66 -17.94 -11.54
CA PHE A 3 1.94 -18.56 -10.44
C PHE A 3 0.49 -18.08 -10.52
N GLY A 4 -0.42 -18.95 -10.97
CA GLY A 4 -1.84 -18.59 -11.03
C GLY A 4 -2.36 -18.11 -9.68
N ASN A 5 -3.39 -17.27 -9.68
CA ASN A 5 -4.01 -16.75 -8.46
C ASN A 5 -4.81 -17.81 -7.65
N THR A 6 -4.40 -19.07 -7.76
CA THR A 6 -4.96 -20.21 -7.02
C THR A 6 -4.85 -20.01 -5.52
N HIS A 7 -3.82 -19.30 -5.05
CA HIS A 7 -3.63 -19.01 -3.64
C HIS A 7 -4.71 -18.04 -3.11
N ASN A 8 -5.06 -16.96 -3.82
CA ASN A 8 -6.16 -16.09 -3.39
C ASN A 8 -7.53 -16.80 -3.48
N LYS A 9 -7.74 -17.64 -4.50
CA LYS A 9 -8.97 -18.46 -4.61
C LYS A 9 -9.19 -19.36 -3.38
N MET A 10 -8.12 -19.87 -2.76
CA MET A 10 -8.22 -20.69 -1.56
C MET A 10 -8.56 -19.84 -0.33
N LYS A 11 -8.02 -18.61 -0.24
CA LYS A 11 -8.31 -17.66 0.85
C LYS A 11 -9.76 -17.20 0.89
N MET A 12 -10.43 -17.19 -0.26
CA MET A 12 -11.87 -16.89 -0.35
C MET A 12 -12.78 -17.96 0.28
N ASN A 13 -12.24 -19.14 0.64
CA ASN A 13 -12.98 -20.13 1.44
C ASN A 13 -13.06 -19.76 2.93
N TYR A 14 -12.31 -18.75 3.37
CA TYR A 14 -12.29 -18.23 4.73
C TYR A 14 -12.94 -16.85 4.79
N SER A 15 -13.56 -16.55 5.93
CA SER A 15 -14.13 -15.22 6.20
C SER A 15 -13.05 -14.14 6.19
N ALA A 16 -13.45 -12.87 5.99
CA ALA A 16 -12.50 -11.76 6.02
C ALA A 16 -11.80 -11.67 7.38
N GLU A 17 -12.51 -11.94 8.46
CA GLU A 17 -11.99 -11.96 9.84
C GLU A 17 -10.91 -13.02 10.05
N GLN A 18 -11.02 -14.17 9.40
CA GLN A 18 -10.05 -15.26 9.52
C GLN A 18 -8.73 -14.97 8.81
N GLU A 19 -8.77 -14.18 7.74
CA GLU A 19 -7.61 -13.84 6.91
C GLU A 19 -7.08 -12.42 7.19
N PHE A 20 -7.84 -11.61 7.93
CA PHE A 20 -7.41 -10.27 8.33
C PHE A 20 -6.14 -10.36 9.21
N PRO A 21 -5.07 -9.62 8.89
CA PRO A 21 -3.81 -9.71 9.63
C PRO A 21 -3.96 -9.18 11.06
N ASP A 22 -3.30 -9.85 12.02
CA ASP A 22 -3.13 -9.28 13.36
C ASP A 22 -2.08 -8.16 13.32
N LEU A 23 -2.57 -6.93 13.38
CA LEU A 23 -1.76 -5.70 13.33
C LEU A 23 -1.66 -5.01 14.71
N SER A 24 -2.03 -5.71 15.80
CA SER A 24 -2.13 -5.13 17.15
C SER A 24 -0.82 -4.56 17.71
N LYS A 25 0.33 -4.96 17.14
CA LYS A 25 1.67 -4.52 17.55
C LYS A 25 2.42 -3.77 16.44
N HIS A 26 1.70 -3.34 15.41
CA HIS A 26 2.28 -2.75 14.22
C HIS A 26 2.24 -1.22 14.26
N ASN A 27 3.30 -0.63 13.74
CA ASN A 27 3.51 0.81 13.64
C ASN A 27 4.14 1.14 12.29
N ASN A 28 3.33 1.01 11.24
CA ASN A 28 3.61 1.42 9.88
C ASN A 28 2.35 2.08 9.28
N HIS A 29 2.48 2.84 8.18
CA HIS A 29 1.34 3.57 7.62
C HIS A 29 0.19 2.66 7.18
N MET A 30 0.48 1.53 6.53
CA MET A 30 -0.53 0.53 6.13
C MET A 30 -1.36 0.07 7.33
N ALA A 31 -0.72 -0.29 8.45
CA ALA A 31 -1.41 -0.79 9.64
C ALA A 31 -2.29 0.26 10.34
N LYS A 32 -2.04 1.55 10.14
CA LYS A 32 -2.91 2.63 10.64
C LYS A 32 -4.16 2.83 9.79
N VAL A 33 -4.10 2.45 8.51
CA VAL A 33 -5.15 2.71 7.50
C VAL A 33 -6.02 1.47 7.29
N LEU A 34 -5.41 0.28 7.24
CA LEU A 34 -6.12 -0.95 6.93
C LEU A 34 -7.14 -1.27 8.03
N THR A 35 -8.40 -1.41 7.63
CA THR A 35 -9.49 -1.85 8.50
C THR A 35 -10.07 -3.15 7.98
N LEU A 36 -10.78 -3.90 8.83
CA LEU A 36 -11.44 -5.14 8.42
C LEU A 36 -12.45 -4.92 7.29
N ASP A 37 -13.25 -3.86 7.36
CA ASP A 37 -14.23 -3.48 6.32
C ASP A 37 -13.55 -3.16 4.98
N MET A 38 -12.43 -2.42 5.02
CA MET A 38 -11.62 -2.15 3.82
C MET A 38 -11.00 -3.45 3.26
N TYR A 39 -10.47 -4.31 4.13
CA TYR A 39 -9.91 -5.60 3.73
C TYR A 39 -10.96 -6.48 3.06
N GLU A 40 -12.16 -6.58 3.63
CA GLU A 40 -13.28 -7.32 3.05
C GLU A 40 -13.65 -6.81 1.64
N ARG A 41 -13.69 -5.48 1.43
CA ARG A 41 -13.99 -4.88 0.12
C ARG A 41 -12.91 -5.09 -0.95
N LEU A 42 -11.66 -5.27 -0.53
CA LEU A 42 -10.50 -5.24 -1.43
C LEU A 42 -9.84 -6.63 -1.63
N ARG A 43 -10.05 -7.59 -0.71
CA ARG A 43 -9.34 -8.89 -0.71
C ARG A 43 -9.64 -9.78 -1.91
N ASP A 44 -10.80 -9.59 -2.55
CA ASP A 44 -11.20 -10.33 -3.75
C ASP A 44 -10.66 -9.69 -5.05
N LYS A 45 -10.03 -8.52 -4.97
CA LYS A 45 -9.48 -7.81 -6.13
C LYS A 45 -8.09 -8.32 -6.49
N GLU A 46 -7.82 -8.27 -7.78
CA GLU A 46 -6.49 -8.45 -8.36
C GLU A 46 -6.28 -7.44 -9.47
N THR A 47 -5.03 -7.06 -9.72
CA THR A 47 -4.65 -6.34 -10.94
C THR A 47 -4.66 -7.29 -12.14
N SER A 48 -4.55 -6.74 -13.34
CA SER A 48 -4.43 -7.51 -14.59
C SER A 48 -3.21 -8.45 -14.59
N SER A 49 -2.20 -8.20 -13.75
CA SER A 49 -1.03 -9.07 -13.61
C SER A 49 -1.19 -10.18 -12.57
N GLY A 50 -2.29 -10.14 -11.81
CA GLY A 50 -2.64 -11.04 -10.71
C GLY A 50 -2.15 -10.58 -9.33
N PHE A 51 -1.75 -9.32 -9.17
CA PHE A 51 -1.28 -8.77 -7.88
C PHE A 51 -2.48 -8.46 -6.97
N THR A 52 -2.45 -8.93 -5.73
CA THR A 52 -3.59 -8.89 -4.81
C THR A 52 -3.38 -7.92 -3.65
N LEU A 53 -4.43 -7.65 -2.86
CA LEU A 53 -4.30 -6.87 -1.63
C LEU A 53 -3.29 -7.49 -0.66
N ASP A 54 -3.26 -8.81 -0.55
CA ASP A 54 -2.33 -9.49 0.36
C ASP A 54 -0.88 -9.28 -0.09
N ASP A 55 -0.61 -9.29 -1.40
CA ASP A 55 0.71 -8.96 -1.94
C ASP A 55 1.10 -7.51 -1.65
N VAL A 56 0.13 -6.58 -1.71
CA VAL A 56 0.32 -5.16 -1.37
C VAL A 56 0.77 -5.01 0.08
N ILE A 57 0.13 -5.70 1.03
CA ILE A 57 0.32 -5.47 2.47
C ILE A 57 1.36 -6.38 3.14
N GLN A 58 1.79 -7.48 2.50
CA GLN A 58 2.62 -8.51 3.11
C GLN A 58 3.87 -7.94 3.81
N THR A 59 4.53 -6.95 3.20
CA THR A 59 5.71 -6.33 3.81
C THR A 59 5.39 -5.64 5.14
N GLY A 60 4.24 -4.99 5.27
CA GLY A 60 3.83 -4.35 6.50
C GLY A 60 3.34 -5.35 7.55
N VAL A 61 2.74 -6.46 7.13
CA VAL A 61 2.36 -7.56 8.03
C VAL A 61 3.60 -8.21 8.64
N ASP A 62 4.61 -8.52 7.83
CA ASP A 62 5.83 -9.19 8.28
C ASP A 62 6.77 -8.27 9.07
N ASN A 63 6.70 -6.96 8.81
CA ASN A 63 7.57 -5.97 9.43
C ASN A 63 6.73 -5.01 10.29
N PRO A 64 6.54 -5.30 11.60
CA PRO A 64 5.66 -4.52 12.47
C PRO A 64 6.11 -3.08 12.70
N GLY A 65 7.26 -2.66 12.20
CA GLY A 65 7.73 -1.29 12.25
C GLY A 65 9.21 -1.24 12.59
N HIS A 66 9.73 -0.02 12.73
CA HIS A 66 11.11 0.21 13.11
C HIS A 66 11.16 1.20 14.29
N PRO A 67 12.03 1.02 15.30
CA PRO A 67 12.02 1.82 16.53
C PRO A 67 12.11 3.34 16.34
N PHE A 68 12.65 3.80 15.21
CA PHE A 68 12.94 5.22 14.97
C PHE A 68 12.27 5.82 13.73
N ILE A 69 11.74 4.98 12.83
CA ILE A 69 11.18 5.46 11.55
C ILE A 69 9.80 4.84 11.32
N MET A 70 8.89 5.66 10.81
CA MET A 70 7.60 5.18 10.31
C MET A 70 7.82 4.58 8.92
N THR A 71 7.66 3.27 8.79
CA THR A 71 7.70 2.59 7.49
C THR A 71 6.34 2.67 6.81
N VAL A 72 6.31 2.52 5.48
CA VAL A 72 5.06 2.57 4.71
C VAL A 72 4.21 1.32 4.95
N GLY A 73 4.81 0.13 4.85
CA GLY A 73 4.12 -1.13 5.13
C GLY A 73 3.27 -1.68 3.98
N CYS A 74 3.32 -1.07 2.80
CA CYS A 74 2.72 -1.63 1.59
C CYS A 74 3.55 -1.30 0.34
N VAL A 75 3.36 -2.07 -0.73
CA VAL A 75 4.06 -1.93 -2.01
C VAL A 75 3.11 -2.06 -3.20
N ALA A 76 3.50 -1.48 -4.33
CA ALA A 76 2.85 -1.72 -5.61
C ALA A 76 3.59 -2.79 -6.41
N GLY A 77 2.86 -3.75 -6.98
CA GLY A 77 3.43 -4.79 -7.85
C GLY A 77 3.46 -4.39 -9.32
N ASP A 78 2.59 -3.46 -9.71
CA ASP A 78 2.45 -2.91 -11.05
C ASP A 78 1.80 -1.51 -10.99
N GLU A 79 1.63 -0.85 -12.14
CA GLU A 79 1.01 0.48 -12.24
C GLU A 79 -0.44 0.48 -11.77
N GLU A 80 -1.22 -0.54 -12.17
CA GLU A 80 -2.65 -0.67 -11.88
C GLU A 80 -2.93 -0.84 -10.37
N THR A 81 -1.95 -1.30 -9.60
CA THR A 81 -2.04 -1.44 -8.14
C THR A 81 -2.52 -0.16 -7.47
N TYR A 82 -2.05 1.01 -7.93
CA TYR A 82 -2.44 2.30 -7.36
C TYR A 82 -3.92 2.64 -7.59
N ASP A 83 -4.52 2.15 -8.68
CA ASP A 83 -5.93 2.37 -8.99
C ASP A 83 -6.84 1.34 -8.32
N VAL A 84 -6.47 0.05 -8.40
CA VAL A 84 -7.26 -1.08 -7.86
C VAL A 84 -7.35 -1.01 -6.34
N PHE A 85 -6.26 -0.63 -5.68
CA PHE A 85 -6.16 -0.58 -4.22
C PHE A 85 -6.06 0.85 -3.68
N LYS A 86 -6.54 1.85 -4.45
CA LYS A 86 -6.51 3.27 -4.04
C LYS A 86 -7.17 3.55 -2.70
N GLU A 87 -8.19 2.77 -2.33
CA GLU A 87 -8.88 2.94 -1.04
C GLU A 87 -7.93 2.75 0.15
N LEU A 88 -6.90 1.90 0.01
CA LEU A 88 -5.80 1.75 0.97
C LEU A 88 -4.66 2.72 0.67
N LEU A 89 -4.25 2.84 -0.59
CA LEU A 89 -3.03 3.55 -0.98
C LEU A 89 -3.16 5.08 -0.88
N ASP A 90 -4.32 5.65 -1.18
CA ASP A 90 -4.55 7.09 -1.12
C ASP A 90 -4.37 7.63 0.32
N PRO A 91 -5.01 7.07 1.37
CA PRO A 91 -4.76 7.52 2.74
C PRO A 91 -3.32 7.30 3.20
N VAL A 92 -2.68 6.20 2.76
CA VAL A 92 -1.26 5.94 3.08
C VAL A 92 -0.35 6.99 2.44
N ILE A 93 -0.60 7.35 1.17
CA ILE A 93 0.14 8.40 0.45
C ILE A 93 -0.06 9.75 1.13
N GLU A 94 -1.31 10.09 1.47
CA GLU A 94 -1.66 11.35 2.13
C GLU A 94 -0.91 11.49 3.47
N ASP A 95 -0.94 10.48 4.33
CA ASP A 95 -0.24 10.50 5.62
C ASP A 95 1.28 10.55 5.43
N ARG A 96 1.84 9.75 4.51
CA ARG A 96 3.29 9.69 4.28
C ARG A 96 3.85 10.97 3.66
N HIS A 97 3.08 11.66 2.81
CA HIS A 97 3.49 12.85 2.07
C HIS A 97 2.93 14.16 2.64
N GLY A 98 2.55 14.17 3.92
CA GLY A 98 2.24 15.41 4.64
C GLY A 98 0.93 16.08 4.19
N GLY A 99 -0.10 15.28 3.90
CA GLY A 99 -1.42 15.75 3.48
C GLY A 99 -1.60 15.85 1.96
N TYR A 100 -0.79 15.15 1.17
CA TYR A 100 -0.92 15.11 -0.29
C TYR A 100 -2.19 14.36 -0.69
N LYS A 101 -3.19 15.11 -1.18
CA LYS A 101 -4.53 14.59 -1.42
C LYS A 101 -4.61 13.86 -2.77
N PRO A 102 -5.59 12.95 -2.96
CA PRO A 102 -5.85 12.33 -4.26
C PRO A 102 -6.14 13.33 -5.40
N THR A 103 -6.56 14.55 -5.05
CA THR A 103 -6.83 15.63 -6.01
C THR A 103 -5.61 16.47 -6.37
N ASP A 104 -4.51 16.33 -5.63
CA ASP A 104 -3.29 17.10 -5.83
C ASP A 104 -2.53 16.58 -7.07
N LYS A 105 -1.81 17.48 -7.74
CA LYS A 105 -1.06 17.16 -8.96
C LYS A 105 0.43 17.26 -8.72
N HIS A 106 1.14 16.18 -9.05
CA HIS A 106 2.58 16.13 -8.94
C HIS A 106 3.19 17.08 -9.97
N LYS A 107 4.13 17.91 -9.54
CA LYS A 107 4.90 18.79 -10.43
C LYS A 107 6.29 18.20 -10.60
N THR A 108 6.67 17.95 -11.84
CA THR A 108 8.01 17.50 -12.20
C THR A 108 8.78 18.63 -12.85
N ASP A 109 9.99 18.86 -12.36
CA ASP A 109 10.96 19.76 -12.96
C ASP A 109 12.32 19.06 -13.01
N LEU A 110 12.75 18.72 -14.24
CA LEU A 110 14.03 18.07 -14.51
C LEU A 110 15.03 19.04 -15.15
N ASN A 111 14.75 20.36 -15.14
CA ASN A 111 15.71 21.34 -15.63
C ASN A 111 16.82 21.56 -14.58
N PRO A 112 18.08 21.14 -14.82
CA PRO A 112 19.16 21.31 -13.86
C PRO A 112 19.50 22.79 -13.59
N GLU A 113 19.13 23.71 -14.49
CA GLU A 113 19.35 25.15 -14.29
C GLU A 113 18.53 25.73 -13.14
N ASN A 114 17.43 25.08 -12.75
CA ASN A 114 16.60 25.50 -11.62
C ASN A 114 17.20 25.08 -10.25
N LEU A 115 18.30 24.32 -10.24
CA LEU A 115 19.01 23.94 -9.02
C LEU A 115 19.90 25.09 -8.53
N GLN A 116 19.51 25.73 -7.42
CA GLN A 116 20.33 26.74 -6.77
C GLN A 116 21.42 26.08 -5.92
N SER A 117 22.69 26.32 -6.26
CA SER A 117 23.80 25.96 -5.38
C SER A 117 23.89 26.97 -4.22
N LEU A 118 23.56 26.51 -3.01
CA LEU A 118 23.89 27.22 -1.77
C LEU A 118 25.39 27.02 -1.48
N CYS A 119 26.24 27.65 -2.27
CA CYS A 119 27.65 27.83 -1.95
C CYS A 119 27.95 29.32 -1.96
N GLY A 120 27.99 29.90 -0.76
CA GLY A 120 28.74 31.12 -0.45
C GLY A 120 30.06 30.74 0.19
#